data_AF-A0A920VG11-F1
#
_entry.id   AF-A0A920VG11-F1
#
_cell.length_a   1.000
_cell.length_b   1.000
_cell.length_c   1.000
_cell.angle_alpha   90.00
_cell.angle_beta   90.00
_cell.angle_gamma   90.00
#
_symmetry.space_group_name_H-M   'P 1'
#
loop_
_entity.id
_entity.type
_entity.pdbx_description
1 polymer ?
#
loop_
_entity_poly.entity_id
_entity_poly.type
_entity_poly.pdbx_seq_one_letter_code
_entity_poly.pdbx_strand_id
1 'polypeptide(L)'
;MQTGSELWIFGSEGTIKLEGPPFEKVWLGKPGDTDFKEHSIADGKRGKWQVEQDFIDSIRSARPVTHTPFDVGVQYMEFTEAVTRSAQSGQTIFLPL
;
A
#
# COMPACT_ATOMS: atom_id res chain seq x y z
N MET A 1 18.26 4.02 -13.32
CA MET A 1 18.08 4.31 -11.89
C MET A 1 16.58 4.36 -11.67
N GLN A 2 16.02 3.44 -10.89
CA GLN A 2 14.58 3.42 -10.63
C GLN A 2 14.25 4.69 -9.84
N THR A 3 13.41 5.56 -10.38
CA THR A 3 12.80 6.67 -9.63
C THR A 3 12.09 6.04 -8.43
N GLY A 4 12.37 6.51 -7.20
CA GLY A 4 11.76 5.95 -6.00
C GLY A 4 10.23 6.00 -6.08
N SER A 5 9.54 5.05 -5.43
CA SER A 5 8.08 5.08 -5.34
C SER A 5 7.64 6.24 -4.46
N GLU A 6 6.47 6.81 -4.77
CA GLU A 6 5.87 7.89 -4.02
C GLU A 6 4.40 7.56 -3.74
N LEU A 7 3.95 7.77 -2.50
CA LEU A 7 2.56 7.61 -2.10
C LEU A 7 2.11 8.83 -1.32
N TRP A 8 0.96 9.39 -1.69
CA TRP A 8 0.32 10.50 -1.01
C TRP A 8 -0.99 10.06 -0.40
N ILE A 9 -1.22 10.42 0.85
CA ILE A 9 -2.46 10.18 1.58
C ILE A 9 -2.93 11.53 2.09
N PHE A 10 -4.07 11.99 1.57
CA PHE A 10 -4.69 13.24 1.97
C PHE A 10 -5.84 12.97 2.93
N GLY A 11 -5.72 13.49 4.15
CA GLY A 11 -6.75 13.43 5.19
C GLY A 11 -7.29 14.82 5.53
N SER A 12 -8.39 14.86 6.28
CA SER A 12 -9.00 16.12 6.74
C SER A 12 -8.11 16.92 7.71
N GLU A 13 -7.18 16.25 8.39
CA GLU A 13 -6.30 16.85 9.40
C GLU A 13 -4.83 16.97 8.95
N GLY A 14 -4.52 16.55 7.72
CA GLY A 14 -3.16 16.61 7.21
C GLY A 14 -2.90 15.62 6.09
N THR A 15 -1.66 15.67 5.60
CA THR A 15 -1.17 14.87 4.47
C THR A 15 0.03 14.05 4.89
N ILE A 16 0.04 12.79 4.50
CA ILE A 16 1.20 11.89 4.62
C ILE A 16 1.77 11.69 3.22
N LYS A 17 3.07 11.90 3.08
CA LYS A 17 3.81 11.61 1.86
C LYS A 17 4.91 10.59 2.19
N LEU A 18 4.97 9.52 1.41
CA LEU A 18 5.99 8.47 1.51
C LEU A 18 6.87 8.51 0.26
N GLU A 19 8.18 8.37 0.44
CA GLU A 19 9.16 8.42 -0.65
C GLU A 19 10.25 7.35 -0.51
N GLY A 20 10.82 6.95 -1.65
CA GLY A 20 12.00 6.10 -1.72
C GLY A 20 11.66 4.65 -2.02
N PRO A 21 12.69 3.81 -2.26
CA PRO A 21 12.47 2.41 -2.59
C PRO A 21 11.87 1.73 -1.35
N PRO A 22 10.81 0.93 -1.51
CA PRO A 22 9.93 0.57 -0.39
C PRO A 22 9.76 1.64 0.72
N PHE A 23 9.32 2.85 0.40
CA PHE A 23 8.92 3.90 1.36
C PHE A 23 9.85 4.06 2.59
N GLU A 24 11.05 4.64 2.38
CA GLU A 24 12.02 4.84 3.45
C GLU A 24 11.73 6.09 4.29
N LYS A 25 11.28 7.15 3.63
CA LYS A 25 11.03 8.46 4.21
C LYS A 25 9.54 8.71 4.36
N VAL A 26 9.17 9.28 5.51
CA VAL A 26 7.80 9.69 5.82
C VAL A 26 7.79 11.17 6.07
N TRP A 27 6.89 11.87 5.39
CA TRP A 27 6.73 13.30 5.46
C TRP A 27 5.31 13.62 5.91
N LEU A 28 5.17 14.56 6.83
CA LEU A 28 3.89 14.97 7.38
C LEU A 28 3.69 16.47 7.18
N GLY A 29 2.47 16.85 6.80
CA GLY A 29 2.04 18.25 6.72
C GLY A 29 0.66 18.42 7.37
N LYS A 30 0.48 19.49 8.14
CA LYS A 30 -0.79 19.86 8.78
C LYS A 30 -1.36 21.16 8.21
N PRO A 31 -2.66 21.44 8.44
CA PRO A 31 -3.23 22.74 8.09
C PRO A 31 -2.41 23.90 8.66
N GLY A 32 -1.98 24.81 7.78
CA GLY A 32 -1.17 25.98 8.13
C GLY A 32 0.35 25.76 8.10
N ASP A 33 0.84 24.53 7.92
CA ASP A 33 2.26 24.32 7.59
C ASP A 33 2.55 24.83 6.16
N THR A 34 3.71 25.45 5.96
CA THR A 34 4.19 25.87 4.63
C THR A 34 4.92 24.76 3.89
N ASP A 35 5.46 23.79 4.63
CA ASP A 35 6.31 22.72 4.13
C ASP A 35 6.06 21.42 4.90
N PHE A 36 6.38 20.30 4.26
CA PHE A 36 6.38 18.99 4.91
C PHE A 36 7.57 18.85 5.87
N LYS A 37 7.35 18.15 6.98
CA LYS A 37 8.39 17.80 7.95
C LYS A 37 8.64 16.30 7.91
N GLU A 38 9.91 15.91 7.85
CA GLU A 38 10.28 14.50 7.92
C GLU A 38 9.95 13.93 9.29
N HIS A 39 9.33 12.75 9.31
CA HIS A 39 9.01 11.99 10.51
C HIS A 39 9.80 10.70 10.53
N SER A 40 10.65 10.53 11.55
CA SER A 40 11.44 9.32 11.72
C SER A 40 10.61 8.20 12.32
N ILE A 41 10.63 7.03 11.68
CA ILE A 41 10.08 5.79 12.23
C ILE A 41 11.21 5.05 12.93
N ALA A 42 11.00 4.73 14.22
CA ALA A 42 11.94 3.89 14.98
C ALA A 42 12.13 2.53 14.30
N ASP A 43 13.36 2.02 14.25
CA ASP A 43 13.69 0.81 13.48
C ASP A 43 12.85 -0.42 13.84
N GLY A 44 12.50 -0.58 15.13
CA GLY A 44 11.64 -1.69 15.59
C GLY A 44 10.18 -1.61 15.11
N LYS A 45 9.75 -0.45 14.57
CA LYS A 45 8.43 -0.25 13.97
C LYS A 45 8.45 -0.30 12.45
N ARG A 46 9.62 -0.42 11.82
CA ARG A 46 9.73 -0.58 10.38
C ARG A 46 9.30 -2.00 10.01
N GLY A 47 8.34 -2.10 9.10
CA GLY A 47 7.92 -3.38 8.55
C GLY A 47 9.10 -4.10 7.90
N LYS A 48 9.22 -5.40 8.15
CA LYS A 48 10.24 -6.25 7.51
C LYS A 48 9.58 -7.09 6.44
N TRP A 49 10.24 -7.22 5.30
CA TRP A 49 9.82 -8.16 4.26
C TRP A 49 10.01 -9.59 4.76
N GLN A 50 8.90 -10.31 4.98
CA GLN A 50 8.89 -11.67 5.55
C GLN A 50 7.87 -12.59 4.85
N VAL A 51 7.43 -12.23 3.64
CA VAL A 51 6.33 -12.91 2.94
C VAL A 51 6.61 -14.40 2.73
N GLU A 52 7.83 -14.73 2.31
CA GLU A 52 8.25 -16.12 2.06
C GLU A 52 8.32 -16.94 3.34
N GLN A 53 8.77 -16.35 4.45
CA GLN A 53 8.81 -17.03 5.75
C GLN A 53 7.39 -17.27 6.28
N ASP A 54 6.52 -16.26 6.22
CA ASP A 54 5.13 -16.39 6.65
C ASP A 54 4.39 -17.47 5.82
N PHE A 55 4.69 -17.59 4.53
CA PHE A 55 4.16 -18.66 3.68
C PHE A 55 4.62 -20.06 4.12
N ILE A 56 5.93 -20.23 4.36
CA ILE A 56 6.48 -21.51 4.84
C ILE A 56 5.88 -21.89 6.20
N ASP A 57 5.77 -20.93 7.13
CA ASP A 57 5.20 -21.16 8.46
C ASP A 57 3.71 -21.53 8.39
N SER A 58 2.97 -20.94 7.44
CA SER A 58 1.57 -21.28 7.21
C SER A 58 1.41 -22.74 6.78
N ILE A 59 2.33 -23.26 5.96
CA ILE A 59 2.33 -24.66 5.52
C ILE A 59 2.82 -25.61 6.61
N ARG A 60 3.99 -25.31 7.21
CA ARG A 60 4.70 -26.24 8.10
C ARG A 60 4.16 -26.21 9.53
N SER A 61 3.71 -25.06 9.98
CA SER A 61 3.34 -24.81 11.39
C SER A 61 1.86 -24.45 11.54
N ALA A 62 1.05 -24.53 10.47
CA ALA A 62 -0.35 -24.11 10.43
C ALA A 62 -0.57 -22.69 10.96
N ARG A 63 0.41 -21.81 10.80
CA ARG A 63 0.30 -20.40 11.18
C ARG A 63 -0.80 -19.75 10.32
N PRO A 64 -1.70 -18.93 10.88
CA PRO A 64 -2.73 -18.27 10.08
C PRO A 64 -2.13 -17.32 9.04
N VAL A 65 -2.71 -17.33 7.83
CA VAL A 65 -2.41 -16.32 6.80
C VAL A 65 -3.04 -15.00 7.21
N THR A 66 -2.23 -13.99 7.51
CA THR A 66 -2.70 -12.66 7.95
C THR A 66 -2.57 -11.58 6.89
N HIS A 67 -1.78 -11.83 5.84
CA HIS A 67 -1.54 -10.89 4.75
C HIS A 67 -2.15 -11.45 3.46
N THR A 68 -3.10 -10.72 2.89
CA THR A 68 -3.78 -11.05 1.62
C THR A 68 -4.40 -12.46 1.61
N PRO A 69 -5.44 -12.72 2.42
CA PRO A 69 -6.20 -13.97 2.32
C PRO A 69 -6.89 -14.11 0.95
N PHE A 70 -7.37 -15.32 0.64
CA PHE A 70 -7.88 -15.66 -0.70
C PHE A 70 -9.02 -14.74 -1.17
N ASP A 71 -9.97 -14.45 -0.30
CA ASP A 71 -11.09 -13.54 -0.56
C ASP A 71 -10.63 -12.11 -0.90
N VAL A 72 -9.64 -11.58 -0.18
CA VAL A 72 -9.00 -10.30 -0.51
C VAL A 72 -8.28 -10.37 -1.86
N GLY A 73 -7.65 -11.50 -2.18
CA GLY A 73 -7.06 -11.75 -3.50
C GLY A 73 -8.09 -11.73 -4.63
N VAL A 74 -9.28 -12.29 -4.41
CA VAL A 74 -10.39 -12.25 -5.38
C VAL A 74 -10.89 -10.82 -5.59
N GLN A 75 -11.04 -10.03 -4.53
CA GLN A 75 -11.40 -8.61 -4.62
C GLN A 75 -10.36 -7.80 -5.41
N TYR A 76 -9.07 -8.11 -5.24
CA TYR A 76 -8.00 -7.48 -6.03
C TYR A 76 -8.14 -7.80 -7.52
N MET A 77 -8.43 -9.07 -7.86
CA MET A 77 -8.65 -9.47 -9.26
C MET A 77 -9.85 -8.74 -9.89
N GLU A 78 -10.94 -8.59 -9.13
CA GLU A 78 -12.12 -7.82 -9.54
C GLU A 78 -11.77 -6.37 -9.90
N PHE A 79 -11.00 -5.69 -9.05
CA PHE A 79 -10.52 -4.35 -9.34
C PHE A 79 -9.65 -4.29 -10.61
N THR A 80 -8.70 -5.22 -10.79
CA THR A 80 -7.83 -5.23 -11.97
C THR A 80 -8.59 -5.47 -13.27
N GLU A 81 -9.64 -6.29 -13.22
CA GLU A 81 -10.56 -6.50 -14.34
C GLU A 81 -11.36 -5.23 -14.65
N ALA A 82 -11.88 -4.54 -13.63
CA ALA A 82 -12.61 -3.29 -13.81
C ALA A 82 -11.73 -2.19 -14.46
N VAL A 83 -10.47 -2.08 -14.04
CA VAL A 83 -9.48 -1.18 -14.66
C VAL A 83 -9.27 -1.55 -16.13
N THR A 84 -9.12 -2.83 -16.44
CA THR A 84 -8.91 -3.31 -17.81
C THR A 84 -10.10 -2.97 -18.71
N ARG A 85 -11.34 -3.25 -18.26
CA ARG A 85 -12.57 -2.89 -18.97
C ARG A 85 -12.72 -1.38 -19.16
N SER A 86 -12.37 -0.60 -18.13
CA SER A 86 -12.43 0.87 -18.20
C SER A 86 -11.46 1.43 -19.23
N ALA A 87 -10.21 0.94 -19.24
CA ALA A 87 -9.21 1.35 -20.22
C ALA A 87 -9.59 1.02 -21.66
N GLN A 88 -10.27 -0.12 -21.90
CA GLN A 88 -10.72 -0.53 -23.23
C GLN A 88 -11.95 0.23 -23.72
N SER A 89 -12.91 0.49 -22.82
CA SER A 89 -14.18 1.14 -23.17
C SER A 89 -14.14 2.66 -23.11
N GLY A 90 -13.18 3.24 -22.39
CA GLY A 90 -13.15 4.66 -22.05
C GLY A 90 -14.28 5.08 -21.11
N GLN A 91 -14.93 4.14 -20.43
CA GLN A 91 -16.05 4.38 -19.52
C GLN A 91 -15.71 4.01 -18.08
N THR A 92 -16.42 4.64 -17.14
CA THR A 92 -16.36 4.26 -15.73
C THR A 92 -16.99 2.88 -15.54
N ILE A 93 -16.28 1.98 -14.86
CA ILE A 93 -16.78 0.67 -14.44
C ILE A 93 -16.99 0.72 -12.93
N PHE A 94 -18.20 0.38 -12.48
CA PHE A 94 -18.54 0.36 -11.06
C PHE A 94 -18.20 -0.99 -10.45
N LEU A 95 -17.80 -0.97 -9.18
CA LEU A 95 -17.59 -2.17 -8.36
C LEU A 95 -18.77 -2.36 -7.39
N PRO A 96 -19.10 -3.61 -7.00
CA PRO A 96 -18.50 -4.86 -7.50
C PRO A 96 -18.85 -5.10 -8.99
N LEU A 97 -18.06 -5.93 -9.66
CA LEU A 97 -18.26 -6.29 -11.07
C LEU A 97 -19.45 -7.24 -11.28
#